data_AF-A0A1Z3MKZ1-F1
#
_entry.id   AF-A0A1Z3MKZ1-F1
#
_cell.length_a   1.000
_cell.length_b   1.000
_cell.length_c   1.000
_cell.angle_alpha   90.00
_cell.angle_beta   90.00
_cell.angle_gamma   90.00
#
_symmetry.space_group_name_H-M   'P 1'
#
loop_
_entity.id
_entity.type
_entity.pdbx_description
1 polymer ?
#
loop_
_entity_poly.entity_id
_entity_poly.type
_entity_poly.pdbx_seq_one_letter_code
_entity_poly.pdbx_strand_id
1 'polypeptide(L)' 'MYFEVFEIPASHATGIKLIATPWANEIGNVDKQKALLEQGRVPEPIAHLLIKASEADVRILILDPDAEILDGLPVFDW' A
#
# COMPACT_ATOMS: atom_id res chain seq x y z
N MET A 1 11.07 1.34 -0.92
CA MET A 1 9.89 1.93 -0.25
C MET A 1 9.98 1.61 1.23
N TYR A 2 9.99 2.62 2.10
CA TYR A 2 9.94 2.43 3.54
C TYR A 2 8.50 2.64 4.00
N PHE A 3 7.97 1.69 4.76
CA PHE A 3 6.65 1.80 5.36
C PHE A 3 6.67 1.17 6.77
N GLU A 4 5.76 1.64 7.60
CA GLU A 4 5.47 1.10 8.93
C GLU A 4 4.06 0.50 8.90
N VAL A 5 3.91 -0.67 9.52
CA VAL A 5 2.60 -1.28 9.77
C VAL A 5 2.24 -1.02 11.23
N PHE A 6 1.00 -0.65 11.50
CA PHE A 6 0.49 -0.43 12.85
C PHE A 6 -0.91 -0.98 13.01
N GLU A 7 -1.22 -1.45 14.22
CA GLU A 7 -2.56 -1.89 14.59
C GLU A 7 -3.43 -0.68 14.94
N ILE A 8 -4.72 -0.74 14.59
CA ILE A 8 -5.71 0.25 15.00
C ILE A 8 -6.44 -0.31 16.23
N PRO A 9 -6.34 0.33 17.41
CA PRO A 9 -6.98 -0.19 18.62
C PRO A 9 -8.49 -0.36 18.43
N ALA A 10 -9.01 -1.50 18.92
CA ALA A 10 -10.42 -1.87 18.83
C ALA A 10 -10.99 -1.98 17.40
N SER A 11 -10.14 -2.24 16.41
CA SER A 11 -10.52 -2.52 15.02
C SER A 11 -9.77 -3.74 14.50
N HIS A 12 -10.35 -4.49 13.57
CA HIS A 12 -9.63 -5.52 12.83
C HIS A 12 -8.77 -4.95 11.68
N ALA A 13 -8.84 -3.64 11.46
CA ALA A 13 -8.12 -2.98 10.40
C ALA A 13 -6.63 -2.83 10.70
N THR A 14 -5.83 -2.91 9.64
CA THR A 14 -4.38 -2.71 9.66
C THR A 14 -4.02 -1.37 9.03
N GLY A 15 -3.28 -0.55 9.75
CA GLY A 15 -2.74 0.71 9.25
C GLY A 15 -1.38 0.52 8.59
N ILE A 16 -1.13 1.22 7.49
CA ILE A 16 0.18 1.32 6.87
C ILE A 16 0.52 2.79 6.66
N LYS A 17 1.70 3.20 7.12
CA LYS A 17 2.26 4.53 6.88
C LYS A 17 3.42 4.44 5.90
N LEU A 18 3.32 5.15 4.79
CA LEU A 18 4.43 5.33 3.86
C LEU A 18 5.38 6.40 4.40
N ILE A 19 6.66 6.05 4.59
CA ILE A 19 7.64 6.89 5.28
C ILE A 19 8.50 7.71 4.32
N ALA A 20 8.49 7.36 3.03
CA ALA A 20 9.14 8.12 2.00
C ALA A 20 8.22 8.22 0.79
N THR A 21 7.67 9.40 0.54
CA THR A 21 7.11 9.73 -0.78
C THR A 21 8.24 9.63 -1.79
N PRO A 22 8.22 8.70 -2.77
CA PRO A 22 9.05 8.92 -3.94
C PRO A 22 8.50 10.18 -4.62
N TRP A 23 9.29 11.24 -4.66
CA TRP A 23 8.93 12.45 -5.39
C TRP A 23 8.42 12.06 -6.77
N ALA A 24 7.21 12.51 -7.12
CA ALA A 24 6.52 12.21 -8.38
C ALA A 24 7.31 12.58 -9.66
N ASN A 25 8.52 13.13 -9.52
CA ASN A 25 9.32 13.72 -10.57
C ASN A 25 10.63 13.00 -10.87
N GLU A 26 11.00 11.92 -10.15
CA GLU A 26 12.23 11.17 -10.45
C GLU A 26 11.91 9.81 -11.09
N ILE A 27 11.92 9.80 -12.43
CA ILE A 27 11.94 8.62 -13.29
C ILE A 27 13.13 7.74 -12.84
N GLY A 28 12.87 6.75 -12.00
CA GLY A 28 13.91 5.93 -11.36
C GLY A 28 13.56 5.41 -9.96
N ASN A 29 12.47 5.90 -9.36
CA ASN A 29 12.02 5.42 -8.05
C ASN A 29 11.14 4.16 -8.15
N VAL A 30 10.27 4.05 -9.16
CA VAL A 30 9.35 2.90 -9.31
C VAL A 30 10.10 1.57 -9.46
N ASP A 31 11.13 1.50 -10.30
CA ASP A 31 11.91 0.26 -10.50
C ASP A 31 12.72 -0.12 -9.25
N LYS A 32 13.25 0.87 -8.52
CA LYS A 32 13.90 0.64 -7.22
C LYS A 32 12.92 0.18 -6.15
N GLN A 33 11.68 0.66 -6.20
CA GLN A 33 10.62 0.25 -5.27
C GLN A 33 10.11 -1.15 -5.57
N LYS A 34 9.91 -1.49 -6.84
CA LYS A 34 9.62 -2.86 -7.29
C LYS A 34 10.74 -3.81 -6.87
N ALA A 35 12.00 -3.47 -7.14
CA ALA A 35 13.14 -4.28 -6.69
C ALA A 35 13.18 -4.47 -5.17
N LEU A 36 12.78 -3.46 -4.37
CA LEU A 36 12.73 -3.58 -2.91
C LEU A 36 11.59 -4.49 -2.42
N LEU A 37 10.47 -4.54 -3.15
CA LEU A 37 9.34 -5.42 -2.87
C LEU A 37 9.65 -6.86 -3.34
N GLU A 38 10.30 -6.99 -4.50
CA GLU A 38 10.78 -8.25 -5.10
C GLU A 38 11.88 -8.94 -4.27
N GLN A 39 12.58 -8.22 -3.38
CA GLN A 39 13.47 -8.82 -2.38
C GLN A 39 12.76 -9.69 -1.32
N GLY A 40 11.46 -9.94 -1.48
CA GLY A 40 10.79 -11.13 -0.93
C GLY A 40 10.20 -10.97 0.47
N ARG A 41 10.02 -9.74 0.96
CA ARG A 41 9.48 -9.49 2.31
C ARG A 41 8.01 -9.07 2.33
N VAL A 42 7.40 -8.85 1.17
CA VAL A 42 6.02 -8.32 1.05
C VAL A 42 5.28 -9.12 -0.04
N PRO A 43 4.05 -9.62 0.23
CA PRO A 43 3.24 -10.27 -0.79
C PRO A 43 2.98 -9.37 -1.99
N GLU A 44 2.95 -9.94 -3.20
CA GLU A 44 2.75 -9.20 -4.46
C GLU A 44 1.52 -8.26 -4.45
N PRO A 45 0.33 -8.67 -3.95
CA PRO A 45 -0.82 -7.77 -3.90
C PRO A 45 -0.58 -6.53 -3.03
N ILE A 46 0.09 -6.71 -1.89
CA ILE A 46 0.44 -5.62 -0.98
C ILE A 46 1.49 -4.71 -1.63
N ALA A 47 2.49 -5.29 -2.30
CA ALA A 47 3.48 -4.53 -3.06
C ALA A 47 2.83 -3.63 -4.12
N HIS A 48 1.89 -4.17 -4.90
CA HIS A 48 1.14 -3.42 -5.90
C HIS A 48 0.36 -2.27 -5.25
N LEU A 49 -0.38 -2.54 -4.17
CA LEU A 49 -1.16 -1.54 -3.46
C LEU A 49 -0.31 -0.37 -2.95
N LEU A 50 0.86 -0.65 -2.38
CA LEU A 50 1.76 0.37 -1.86
C LEU A 50 2.36 1.25 -2.98
N ILE A 51 2.63 0.66 -4.16
CA ILE A 51 3.05 1.43 -5.35
C ILE A 51 1.91 2.37 -5.79
N LYS A 52 0.68 1.86 -5.89
CA LYS A 52 -0.49 2.67 -6.28
C LYS A 52 -0.77 3.80 -5.31
N ALA A 53 -0.66 3.53 -4.00
CA ALA A 53 -0.79 4.56 -2.98
C ALA A 53 0.29 5.65 -3.12
N SER A 54 1.52 5.26 -3.47
CA SER A 54 2.60 6.21 -3.74
C SER A 54 2.33 7.07 -4.97
N GLU A 55 1.84 6.47 -6.07
CA GLU A 55 1.45 7.19 -7.30
C GLU A 55 0.32 8.20 -7.04
N ALA A 56 -0.58 7.90 -6.10
CA ALA A 56 -1.71 8.74 -5.71
C ALA A 56 -1.38 9.79 -4.62
N ASP A 57 -0.11 9.93 -4.22
CA ASP A 57 0.35 10.79 -3.12
C ASP A 57 -0.38 10.52 -1.77
N VAL A 58 -0.73 9.25 -1.52
CA VAL A 58 -1.36 8.80 -0.28
C VAL A 58 -0.28 8.43 0.73
N ARG A 59 -0.40 8.92 1.98
CA ARG A 59 0.59 8.66 3.04
C ARG A 59 0.18 7.56 4.03
N ILE A 60 -1.12 7.35 4.19
CA ILE A 60 -1.69 6.38 5.11
C ILE A 60 -2.68 5.51 4.35
N LEU A 61 -2.54 4.20 4.47
CA LEU A 61 -3.53 3.22 4.05
C LEU A 61 -4.14 2.58 5.29
N ILE A 62 -5.45 2.32 5.23
CA ILE A 62 -6.15 1.51 6.22
C ILE A 62 -6.74 0.33 5.45
N LEU A 63 -6.30 -0.87 5.80
CA LEU A 63 -6.82 -2.12 5.26
C LEU A 63 -7.84 -2.65 6.24
N ASP A 64 -9.11 -2.51 5.92
CA ASP A 64 -10.22 -2.88 6.78
C ASP A 64 -10.93 -4.11 6.21
N PRO A 65 -10.82 -5.30 6.83
CA PRO A 65 -11.51 -6.50 6.36
C PRO A 65 -13.02 -6.46 6.61
N ASP A 66 -13.49 -5.58 7.49
CA ASP A 66 -14.91 -5.43 7.84
C ASP A 66 -15.60 -4.36 6.99
N ALA A 67 -14.86 -3.70 6.08
CA ALA A 67 -15.42 -2.67 5.23
C ALA A 67 -16.51 -3.24 4.30
N GLU A 68 -17.64 -2.53 4.24
CA GLU A 68 -18.70 -2.86 3.29
C GLU A 68 -18.21 -2.69 1.84
N ILE A 69 -18.67 -3.58 0.97
CA ILE A 69 -18.40 -3.48 -0.46
C ILE A 69 -19.04 -2.18 -0.97
N LEU A 70 -18.24 -1.36 -1.66
CA LEU A 70 -18.72 -0.11 -2.23
C LEU A 70 -19.38 -0.35 -3.59
N ASP A 71 -20.62 0.14 -3.74
CA ASP A 71 -21.36 0.08 -5.00
C ASP A 71 -20.58 0.71 -6.15
N GLY A 72 -20.47 -0.03 -7.26
CA GLY A 72 -19.82 0.43 -8.49
C GLY A 72 -18.29 0.26 -8.51
N LEU A 73 -17.69 -0.32 -7.46
CA LEU A 73 -16.28 -0.71 -7.48
C LEU A 73 -16.10 -2.21 -7.77
N PRO A 74 -15.01 -2.61 -8.46
CA PRO A 74 -14.72 -4.02 -8.70
C PRO A 74 -14.38 -4.75 -7.38
N VAL A 75 -14.90 -5.96 -7.24
CA VAL A 75 -14.55 -6.89 -6.16
C VAL A 75 -13.62 -7.96 -6.72
N PHE A 76 -12.57 -8.28 -5.99
CA PHE A 76 -11.57 -9.27 -6.39
C PHE A 76 -11.62 -10.42 -5.38
N ASP A 77 -11.93 -11.64 -5.84
CA ASP A 77 -11.79 -12.86 -5.05
C ASP A 77 -10.35 -13.36 -5.21
N TRP A 78 -9.62 -13.46 -4.09
CA TRP A 78 -8.23 -13.96 -4.02
C TRP A 78 -8.12 -15.35 -3.40
#